data_AF-A0A3M0YDC0-F1
#
_entry.id   AF-A0A3M0YDC0-F1
#
_cell.length_a   1.000
_cell.length_b   1.000
_cell.length_c   1.000
_cell.angle_alpha   90.00
_cell.angle_beta   90.00
_cell.angle_gamma   90.00
#
_symmetry.space_group_name_H-M   'P 1'
#
loop_
_entity.id
_entity.type
_entity.pdbx_description
1 polymer ?
#
loop_
_entity_poly.entity_id
_entity_poly.type
_entity_poly.pdbx_seq_one_letter_code
_entity_poly.pdbx_strand_id
1 'polypeptide(L)'
;PDVVEKCRRRKKDPKFRAMLSERMRQPETRDKLSRNAKLQWSDLAYKTYMKRQWRKFYEENASYREANRRMLDKNQREYWSQESNRQAQAKRVKRFFAEHPKAREYLSEKAKNQWKDSQLLAWRREKTKGQWTPEFRTKRKRALNRTYYLKTIEALKTVSLKEGTLDIDAYQAYRLARRDNTLLRFDTFCQRYFGGDEAKARQAVENYNHRIVSVERLQERIDVYDLEVPGTHNFALASGVFVHNSAKQGRDRRYQAILPLKGKILNVEKARFDKMLSSAEVATLITALGCGIGKDDYNPDKLRYHRIIIATDADVDGAHIRTLLLTFFYRQMPDLVERGHIYIAQPPLYRLKKGKQVRYVKDDAELEQVLLESALAGARLEVGEEVIKGRELKKLSNQFLAVRRTIARLSRRYSEEVLKAMLEVPPLNAEDIENLPGAWVEALEARLRRRDAATYTLKLYPNSGAWQIRVDILRHGVTLTQWIEKAFFATPEYRQIAALAETLQELFGGEVKVVRGEKEKPVESFEEAMGWLMGEARRGLVIQRYKGLGEMNPEQLWETTMDPEKRRLLQVRVEDAVAADALFTTLMGDHVEPRREFIETHALSVVNLDI
;
A
#
# COMPACT_ATOMS: atom_id res chain seq x y z
N PRO A 1 28.92 31.86 47.52
CA PRO A 1 29.04 30.51 46.91
C PRO A 1 27.88 29.58 47.31
N ASP A 2 27.64 29.40 48.61
CA ASP A 2 26.63 28.48 49.14
C ASP A 2 25.17 28.84 48.81
N VAL A 3 24.83 30.13 48.81
CA VAL A 3 23.47 30.60 48.49
C VAL A 3 23.10 30.37 47.03
N VAL A 4 24.09 30.50 46.13
CA VAL A 4 23.92 30.27 44.69
C VAL A 4 23.76 28.78 44.39
N GLU A 5 24.52 27.93 45.08
CA GLU A 5 24.45 26.47 44.94
C GLU A 5 23.14 25.92 45.52
N LYS A 6 22.67 26.43 46.67
CA LYS A 6 21.33 26.15 47.22
C LYS A 6 20.21 26.58 46.27
N CYS A 7 20.32 27.77 45.67
CA CYS A 7 19.37 28.23 44.65
C CYS A 7 19.37 27.33 43.40
N ARG A 8 20.53 26.86 42.95
CA ARG A 8 20.64 25.94 41.80
C ARG A 8 20.01 24.58 42.10
N ARG A 9 20.22 24.02 43.30
CA ARG A 9 19.56 22.78 43.74
C ARG A 9 18.05 22.95 43.77
N ARG A 10 17.53 24.05 44.34
CA ARG A 10 16.08 24.34 44.35
C ARG A 10 15.48 24.52 42.96
N LYS A 11 16.22 25.12 42.01
CA LYS A 11 15.80 25.26 40.59
C LYS A 11 15.78 23.95 39.79
N LYS A 12 16.39 22.88 40.31
CA LYS A 12 16.37 21.53 39.72
C LYS A 12 15.25 20.65 40.29
N ASP A 13 14.64 21.04 41.41
CA ASP A 13 13.51 20.33 42.02
C ASP A 13 12.29 20.31 41.07
N PRO A 14 11.74 19.12 40.74
CA PRO A 14 10.56 18.98 39.89
C PRO A 14 9.35 19.79 40.36
N LYS A 15 9.11 19.87 41.68
CA LYS A 15 7.99 20.64 42.25
C LYS A 15 8.14 22.13 41.99
N PHE A 16 9.35 22.65 42.16
CA PHE A 16 9.67 24.05 41.88
C PHE A 16 9.57 24.38 40.37
N ARG A 17 9.96 23.44 39.49
CA ARG A 17 9.82 23.60 38.04
C ARG A 17 8.36 23.58 37.57
N ALA A 18 7.53 22.71 38.16
CA ALA A 18 6.10 22.67 37.87
C ALA A 18 5.41 23.98 38.30
N MET A 19 5.67 24.43 39.53
CA MET A 19 5.16 25.71 40.05
C MET A 19 5.60 26.92 39.19
N LEU A 20 6.86 26.94 38.74
CA LEU A 20 7.34 27.96 37.80
C LEU A 20 6.65 27.86 36.43
N SER A 21 6.44 26.64 35.91
CA SER A 21 5.76 26.44 34.63
C SER A 21 4.33 26.96 34.68
N GLU A 22 3.59 26.69 35.76
CA GLU A 22 2.24 27.23 35.99
C GLU A 22 2.24 28.76 36.06
N ARG A 23 3.16 29.35 36.85
CA ARG A 23 3.30 30.80 36.95
C ARG A 23 3.65 31.46 35.61
N MET A 24 4.48 30.82 34.78
CA MET A 24 4.86 31.31 33.45
C MET A 24 3.69 31.24 32.44
N ARG A 25 2.70 30.38 32.66
CA ARG A 25 1.49 30.27 31.84
C ARG A 25 0.41 31.29 32.23
N GLN A 26 0.52 31.93 33.40
CA GLN A 26 -0.42 32.97 33.80
C GLN A 26 -0.34 34.18 32.84
N PRO A 27 -1.49 34.73 32.37
CA PRO A 27 -1.53 35.82 31.40
C PRO A 27 -0.69 37.04 31.81
N GLU A 28 -0.76 37.44 33.09
CA GLU A 28 -0.02 38.59 33.61
C GLU A 28 1.50 38.44 33.51
N THR A 29 2.01 37.23 33.81
CA THR A 29 3.45 36.92 33.73
C THR A 29 3.90 36.93 32.27
N ARG A 30 3.10 36.35 31.37
CA ARG A 30 3.37 36.34 29.93
C ARG A 30 3.44 37.76 29.36
N ASP A 31 2.52 38.64 29.75
CA ASP A 31 2.46 40.00 29.25
C ASP A 31 3.60 40.87 29.80
N LYS A 32 4.01 40.65 31.06
CA LYS A 32 5.22 41.27 31.64
C LYS A 32 6.48 40.82 30.90
N LEU A 33 6.64 39.52 30.64
CA LEU A 33 7.78 38.98 29.89
C LEU A 33 7.80 39.46 28.44
N SER A 34 6.65 39.55 27.78
CA SER A 34 6.54 40.07 26.42
C SER A 34 6.96 41.55 26.35
N ARG A 35 6.51 42.39 27.30
CA ARG A 35 6.93 43.79 27.40
C ARG A 35 8.43 43.92 27.63
N ASN A 36 8.99 43.15 28.57
CA ASN A 36 10.42 43.18 28.86
C ASN A 36 11.26 42.70 27.67
N ALA A 37 10.81 41.66 26.96
CA ALA A 37 11.46 41.22 25.74
C ALA A 37 11.43 42.31 24.65
N LYS A 38 10.29 42.98 24.43
CA LYS A 38 10.19 44.09 23.48
C LYS A 38 11.16 45.23 23.82
N LEU A 39 11.27 45.59 25.09
CA LEU A 39 12.25 46.59 25.57
C LEU A 39 13.68 46.12 25.30
N GLN A 40 14.01 44.86 25.62
CA GLN A 40 15.33 44.29 25.37
C GLN A 40 15.70 44.26 23.87
N TRP A 41 14.75 43.95 22.99
CA TRP A 41 14.95 43.94 21.54
C TRP A 41 14.97 45.33 20.89
N SER A 42 14.55 46.37 21.63
CA SER A 42 14.67 47.77 21.20
C SER A 42 16.09 48.32 21.39
N ASP A 43 16.90 47.72 22.28
CA ASP A 43 18.31 48.03 22.42
C ASP A 43 19.12 47.52 21.21
N LEU A 44 19.77 48.46 20.51
CA LEU A 44 20.56 48.20 19.31
C LEU A 44 21.80 47.35 19.61
N ALA A 45 22.41 47.50 20.80
CA ALA A 45 23.58 46.74 21.21
C ALA A 45 23.21 45.26 21.43
N TYR A 46 22.13 45.01 22.16
CA TYR A 46 21.59 43.65 22.35
C TYR A 46 21.18 43.00 21.02
N LYS A 47 20.48 43.73 20.15
CA LYS A 47 20.08 43.23 18.82
C LYS A 47 21.28 42.85 17.95
N THR A 48 22.35 43.64 17.99
CA THR A 48 23.58 43.37 17.24
C THR A 48 24.30 42.15 17.79
N TYR A 49 24.39 42.04 19.13
CA TYR A 49 24.94 40.87 19.79
C TYR A 49 24.18 39.59 19.42
N MET A 50 22.85 39.60 19.49
CA MET A 50 22.01 38.44 19.17
C MET A 50 22.13 38.02 17.69
N LYS A 51 22.22 38.98 16.76
CA LYS A 51 22.49 38.68 15.35
C LYS A 51 23.81 37.96 15.16
N ARG A 52 24.86 38.41 15.86
CA ARG A 52 26.19 37.78 15.82
C ARG A 52 26.16 36.36 16.39
N GLN A 53 25.53 36.16 17.56
CA GLN A 53 25.39 34.83 18.17
C GLN A 53 24.58 33.88 17.29
N TRP A 54 23.48 34.36 16.72
CA TRP A 54 22.67 33.56 15.81
C TRP A 54 23.44 33.18 14.54
N ARG A 55 24.21 34.11 13.96
CA ARG A 55 25.04 33.83 12.78
C ARG A 55 26.09 32.76 13.11
N LYS A 56 26.79 32.89 14.24
CA LYS A 56 27.75 31.90 14.71
C LYS A 56 27.10 30.51 14.89
N PHE A 57 25.96 30.45 15.57
CA PHE A 57 25.18 29.22 15.72
C PHE A 57 24.78 28.61 14.37
N TYR A 58 24.29 29.42 13.44
CA TYR A 58 23.87 28.96 12.11
C TYR A 58 25.05 28.48 11.25
N GLU A 59 26.22 29.09 11.41
CA GLU A 59 27.46 28.72 10.70
C GLU A 59 28.09 27.43 11.25
N GLU A 60 28.00 27.21 12.56
CA GLU A 60 28.56 26.02 13.22
C GLU A 60 27.65 24.78 13.14
N ASN A 61 26.32 24.95 13.03
CA ASN A 61 25.36 23.83 13.08
C ASN A 61 24.85 23.42 11.68
N ALA A 62 25.58 22.52 11.02
CA ALA A 62 25.20 22.01 9.69
C ALA A 62 23.84 21.30 9.67
N SER A 63 23.54 20.48 10.70
CA SER A 63 22.26 19.76 10.83
C SER A 63 21.06 20.71 10.94
N TYR A 64 21.19 21.80 11.70
CA TYR A 64 20.16 22.83 11.80
C TYR A 64 19.89 23.51 10.45
N ARG A 65 20.95 23.82 9.68
CA ARG A 65 20.79 24.40 8.34
C ARG A 65 20.03 23.50 7.38
N GLU A 66 20.32 22.20 7.40
CA GLU A 66 19.61 21.24 6.56
C GLU A 66 18.15 21.07 6.96
N ALA A 67 17.89 20.90 8.27
CA ALA A 67 16.52 20.81 8.79
C ALA A 67 15.70 22.06 8.45
N ASN A 68 16.27 23.25 8.66
CA ASN A 68 15.62 24.52 8.33
C ASN A 68 15.40 24.65 6.81
N ARG A 69 16.36 24.24 5.97
CA ARG A 69 16.20 24.27 4.51
C ARG A 69 15.07 23.35 4.05
N ARG A 70 14.97 22.13 4.62
CA ARG A 70 13.88 21.19 4.32
C ARG A 70 12.51 21.75 4.75
N MET A 71 12.45 22.36 5.94
CA MET A 71 11.23 22.99 6.45
C MET A 71 10.79 24.16 5.55
N LEU A 72 11.72 25.04 5.18
CA LEU A 72 11.44 26.17 4.30
C LEU A 72 11.00 25.72 2.91
N ASP A 73 11.64 24.69 2.33
CA ASP A 73 11.24 24.13 1.03
C ASP A 73 9.83 23.52 1.09
N LYS A 74 9.51 22.75 2.15
CA LYS A 74 8.17 22.21 2.36
C LYS A 74 7.12 23.33 2.45
N ASN A 75 7.35 24.32 3.32
CA ASN A 75 6.43 25.44 3.51
C ASN A 75 6.27 26.26 2.23
N GLN A 76 7.33 26.44 1.44
CA GLN A 76 7.25 27.13 0.15
C GLN A 76 6.43 26.34 -0.86
N ARG A 77 6.60 25.01 -0.94
CA ARG A 77 5.79 24.17 -1.84
C ARG A 77 4.31 24.21 -1.48
N GLU A 78 3.98 24.16 -0.19
CA GLU A 78 2.62 24.27 0.30
C GLU A 78 2.03 25.66 0.04
N TYR A 79 2.79 26.72 0.29
CA TYR A 79 2.34 28.09 0.00
C TYR A 79 2.11 28.31 -1.50
N TRP A 80 3.03 27.85 -2.35
CA TRP A 80 2.96 28.05 -3.80
C TRP A 80 2.09 27.03 -4.53
N SER A 81 1.62 25.95 -3.90
CA SER A 81 0.65 25.03 -4.50
C SER A 81 -0.74 25.67 -4.62
N GLN A 82 -1.06 26.61 -3.73
CA GLN A 82 -2.30 27.39 -3.77
C GLN A 82 -2.27 28.44 -4.88
N GLU A 83 -3.30 28.43 -5.74
CA GLU A 83 -3.38 29.33 -6.88
C GLU A 83 -3.57 30.80 -6.49
N SER A 84 -4.34 31.06 -5.44
CA SER A 84 -4.58 32.40 -4.88
C SER A 84 -3.27 33.13 -4.55
N ASN A 85 -2.30 32.43 -3.95
CA ASN A 85 -0.99 32.98 -3.60
C ASN A 85 -0.17 33.34 -4.85
N ARG A 86 -0.20 32.49 -5.89
CA ARG A 86 0.47 32.77 -7.18
C ARG A 86 -0.12 34.00 -7.86
N GLN A 87 -1.45 34.12 -7.88
CA GLN A 87 -2.15 35.27 -8.46
C GLN A 87 -1.89 36.56 -7.67
N ALA A 88 -1.93 36.50 -6.33
CA ALA A 88 -1.62 37.64 -5.46
C ALA A 88 -0.18 38.13 -5.65
N GLN A 89 0.79 37.21 -5.78
CA GLN A 89 2.18 37.56 -6.08
C GLN A 89 2.32 38.20 -7.46
N ALA A 90 1.67 37.64 -8.49
CA ALA A 90 1.70 38.23 -9.83
C ALA A 90 1.14 39.66 -9.84
N LYS A 91 0.04 39.92 -9.11
CA LYS A 91 -0.52 41.29 -8.95
C LYS A 91 0.47 42.22 -8.25
N ARG A 92 1.12 41.77 -7.16
CA ARG A 92 2.14 42.56 -6.44
C ARG A 92 3.32 42.93 -7.34
N VAL A 93 3.83 41.98 -8.14
CA VAL A 93 4.93 42.23 -9.06
C VAL A 93 4.53 43.21 -10.17
N LYS A 94 3.33 43.05 -10.75
CA LYS A 94 2.79 44.00 -11.75
C LYS A 94 2.70 45.41 -11.17
N ARG A 95 2.12 45.56 -9.97
CA ARG A 95 1.99 46.83 -9.28
C ARG A 95 3.35 47.47 -8.98
N PHE A 96 4.31 46.69 -8.48
CA PHE A 96 5.67 47.19 -8.21
C PHE A 96 6.30 47.82 -9.46
N PHE A 97 6.22 47.16 -10.62
CA PHE A 97 6.78 47.70 -11.87
C PHE A 97 5.98 48.87 -12.45
N ALA A 98 4.69 48.98 -12.14
CA ALA A 98 3.88 50.15 -12.50
C ALA A 98 4.26 51.36 -11.63
N GLU A 99 4.47 51.15 -10.34
CA GLU A 99 4.88 52.19 -9.37
C GLU A 99 6.37 52.58 -9.52
N HIS A 100 7.21 51.70 -10.08
CA HIS A 100 8.65 51.91 -10.22
C HIS A 100 9.09 51.70 -11.69
N PRO A 101 8.74 52.60 -12.63
CA PRO A 101 9.03 52.43 -14.05
C PRO A 101 10.54 52.33 -14.35
N LYS A 102 11.37 53.10 -13.64
CA LYS A 102 12.85 53.05 -13.74
C LYS A 102 13.47 51.74 -13.22
N ALA A 103 12.73 50.93 -12.44
CA ALA A 103 13.26 49.67 -11.91
C ALA A 103 13.55 48.66 -13.04
N ARG A 104 12.81 48.71 -14.16
CA ARG A 104 13.07 47.84 -15.31
C ARG A 104 14.40 48.17 -15.98
N GLU A 105 14.68 49.46 -16.17
CA GLU A 105 15.93 49.96 -16.74
C GLU A 105 17.11 49.61 -15.83
N TYR A 106 16.99 49.92 -14.53
CA TYR A 106 18.00 49.56 -13.54
C TYR A 106 18.31 48.05 -13.50
N LEU A 107 17.27 47.20 -13.49
CA LEU A 107 17.46 45.75 -13.50
C LEU A 107 18.08 45.26 -14.82
N SER A 108 17.74 45.89 -15.95
CA SER A 108 18.32 45.60 -17.26
C SER A 108 19.81 45.96 -17.31
N GLU A 109 20.19 47.15 -16.87
CA GLU A 109 21.60 47.57 -16.77
C GLU A 109 22.39 46.69 -15.80
N LYS A 110 21.81 46.39 -14.64
CA LYS A 110 22.41 45.46 -13.67
C LYS A 110 22.62 44.08 -14.28
N ALA A 111 21.66 43.57 -15.04
CA ALA A 111 21.81 42.30 -15.75
C ALA A 111 22.94 42.38 -16.79
N LYS A 112 22.98 43.44 -17.62
CA LYS A 112 24.05 43.66 -18.61
C LYS A 112 25.43 43.69 -17.96
N ASN A 113 25.57 44.37 -16.83
CA ASN A 113 26.83 44.43 -16.08
C ASN A 113 27.20 43.07 -15.49
N GLN A 114 26.24 42.32 -14.95
CA GLN A 114 26.48 40.95 -14.47
C GLN A 114 26.88 39.97 -15.58
N TRP A 115 26.42 40.17 -16.81
CA TRP A 115 26.82 39.35 -17.97
C TRP A 115 28.19 39.73 -18.54
N LYS A 116 28.76 40.87 -18.14
CA LYS A 116 30.16 41.25 -18.45
C LYS A 116 31.17 40.72 -17.43
N ASP A 117 30.71 40.37 -16.23
CA ASP A 117 31.55 39.85 -15.14
C ASP A 117 31.95 38.38 -15.41
N SER A 118 33.21 38.17 -15.79
CA SER A 118 33.76 36.86 -16.12
C SER A 118 33.82 35.91 -14.92
N GLN A 119 34.04 36.40 -13.71
CA GLN A 119 34.06 35.59 -12.49
C GLN A 119 32.66 35.10 -12.15
N LEU A 120 31.66 35.98 -12.25
CA LEU A 120 30.26 35.61 -12.03
C LEU A 120 29.77 34.60 -13.06
N LEU A 121 30.19 34.72 -14.32
CA LEU A 121 29.87 33.74 -15.36
C LEU A 121 30.51 32.38 -15.11
N ALA A 122 31.79 32.34 -14.70
CA ALA A 122 32.48 31.11 -14.34
C ALA A 122 31.79 30.42 -13.16
N TRP A 123 31.48 31.16 -12.10
CA TRP A 123 30.75 30.65 -10.94
C TRP A 123 29.36 30.12 -11.31
N ARG A 124 28.60 30.85 -12.15
CA ARG A 124 27.29 30.39 -12.66
C ARG A 124 27.42 29.10 -13.44
N ARG A 125 28.45 28.96 -14.28
CA ARG A 125 28.71 27.74 -15.06
C ARG A 125 28.94 26.54 -14.15
N GLU A 126 29.78 26.68 -13.13
CA GLU A 126 30.08 25.61 -12.17
C GLU A 126 28.85 25.22 -11.34
N LYS A 127 28.14 26.22 -10.77
CA LYS A 127 26.92 25.95 -10.00
C LYS A 127 25.83 25.33 -10.84
N THR A 128 25.66 25.79 -12.08
CA THR A 128 24.73 25.19 -13.04
C THR A 128 25.13 23.75 -13.31
N LYS A 129 26.41 23.47 -13.62
CA LYS A 129 26.92 22.10 -13.85
C LYS A 129 26.62 21.17 -12.67
N GLY A 130 26.82 21.64 -11.43
CA GLY A 130 26.49 20.88 -10.22
C GLY A 130 24.98 20.64 -10.00
N GLN A 131 24.11 21.52 -10.50
CA GLN A 131 22.65 21.35 -10.45
C GLN A 131 22.12 20.36 -11.50
N TRP A 132 22.86 20.14 -12.60
CA TRP A 132 22.49 19.19 -13.66
C TRP A 132 22.87 17.75 -13.30
N THR A 133 22.32 17.25 -12.19
CA THR A 133 22.40 15.82 -11.83
C THR A 133 21.67 14.96 -12.87
N PRO A 134 21.98 13.65 -12.99
CA PRO A 134 21.27 12.74 -13.90
C PRO A 134 19.74 12.73 -13.70
N GLU A 135 19.31 12.81 -12.44
CA GLU A 135 17.89 12.91 -12.06
C GLU A 135 17.27 14.23 -12.53
N PHE A 136 17.95 15.35 -12.29
CA PHE A 136 17.47 16.66 -12.74
C PHE A 136 17.39 16.74 -14.27
N ARG A 137 18.37 16.18 -14.99
CA ARG A 137 18.35 16.04 -16.47
C ARG A 137 17.12 15.28 -16.94
N THR A 138 16.81 14.16 -16.30
CA THR A 138 15.65 13.33 -16.63
C THR A 138 14.34 14.07 -16.37
N LYS A 139 14.22 14.73 -15.22
CA LYS A 139 13.04 15.55 -14.87
C LYS A 139 12.87 16.73 -15.84
N ARG A 140 13.96 17.40 -16.20
CA ARG A 140 13.96 18.52 -17.14
C ARG A 140 13.61 18.07 -18.56
N LYS A 141 14.11 16.91 -19.00
CA LYS A 141 13.77 16.29 -20.30
C LYS A 141 12.27 15.96 -20.37
N ARG A 142 11.69 15.36 -19.32
CA ARG A 142 10.24 15.10 -19.24
C ARG A 142 9.41 16.38 -19.33
N ALA A 143 9.83 17.43 -18.60
CA ALA A 143 9.16 18.73 -18.66
C ALA A 143 9.22 19.36 -20.06
N LEU A 144 10.40 19.37 -20.69
CA LEU A 144 10.58 19.87 -22.06
C LEU A 144 9.77 19.05 -23.08
N ASN A 145 9.72 17.72 -22.93
CA ASN A 145 8.91 16.87 -23.80
C ASN A 145 7.42 17.18 -23.64
N ARG A 146 6.94 17.39 -22.41
CA ARG A 146 5.55 17.77 -22.17
C ARG A 146 5.21 19.14 -22.74
N THR A 147 6.12 20.11 -22.63
CA THR A 147 5.88 21.49 -23.08
C THR A 147 6.01 21.65 -24.59
N TYR A 148 7.03 21.05 -25.21
CA TYR A 148 7.36 21.29 -26.62
C TYR A 148 7.08 20.06 -27.49
N TYR A 149 7.61 18.88 -27.14
CA TYR A 149 7.49 17.67 -27.98
C TYR A 149 6.04 17.24 -28.19
N LEU A 150 5.30 16.97 -27.12
CA LEU A 150 3.92 16.46 -27.19
C LEU A 150 2.98 17.44 -27.90
N LYS A 151 3.07 18.73 -27.57
CA LYS A 151 2.27 19.75 -28.25
C LYS A 151 2.59 19.87 -29.74
N THR A 152 3.87 19.83 -30.09
CA THR A 152 4.32 20.00 -31.48
C THR A 152 3.93 18.78 -32.31
N ILE A 153 4.13 17.56 -31.81
CA ILE A 153 3.81 16.33 -32.55
C ILE A 153 2.28 16.13 -32.67
N GLU A 154 1.50 16.52 -31.66
CA GLU A 154 0.04 16.56 -31.72
C GLU A 154 -0.47 17.56 -32.76
N ALA A 155 0.10 18.76 -32.79
CA ALA A 155 -0.21 19.77 -33.79
C ALA A 155 0.15 19.30 -35.21
N LEU A 156 1.32 18.70 -35.40
CA LEU A 156 1.76 18.12 -36.67
C LEU A 156 0.82 16.99 -37.12
N LYS A 157 0.40 16.10 -36.22
CA LYS A 157 -0.57 15.03 -36.53
C LYS A 157 -1.95 15.59 -36.86
N THR A 158 -2.39 16.64 -36.18
CA THR A 158 -3.68 17.31 -36.45
C THR A 158 -3.70 17.89 -37.86
N VAL A 159 -2.62 18.56 -38.29
CA VAL A 159 -2.49 19.08 -39.65
C VAL A 159 -2.40 17.93 -40.66
N SER A 160 -1.61 16.90 -40.37
CA SER A 160 -1.49 15.71 -41.22
C SER A 160 -2.80 14.97 -41.43
N LEU A 161 -3.70 14.94 -40.43
CA LEU A 161 -5.02 14.32 -40.56
C LEU A 161 -5.98 15.18 -41.40
N LYS A 162 -5.81 16.50 -41.39
CA LYS A 162 -6.66 17.43 -42.14
C LYS A 162 -6.31 17.45 -43.63
N GLU A 163 -5.02 17.44 -43.95
CA GLU A 163 -4.51 17.51 -45.34
C GLU A 163 -4.22 16.12 -45.94
N GLY A 164 -4.51 15.04 -45.22
CA GLY A 164 -4.26 13.65 -45.62
C GLY A 164 -2.79 13.21 -45.60
N THR A 165 -1.84 14.15 -45.69
CA THR A 165 -0.40 13.94 -45.53
C THR A 165 0.23 15.07 -44.70
N LEU A 166 1.44 14.86 -44.16
CA LEU A 166 2.12 15.91 -43.41
C LEU A 166 2.66 16.99 -44.36
N ASP A 167 1.87 18.04 -44.55
CA ASP A 167 2.25 19.28 -45.22
C ASP A 167 2.87 20.27 -44.22
N ILE A 168 4.13 20.63 -44.47
CA ILE A 168 4.93 21.52 -43.60
C ILE A 168 4.44 22.97 -43.71
N ASP A 169 4.00 23.41 -44.89
CA ASP A 169 3.53 24.77 -45.12
C ASP A 169 2.15 24.98 -44.47
N ALA A 170 1.28 23.98 -44.58
CA ALA A 170 0.01 23.96 -43.84
C ALA A 170 0.24 23.99 -42.31
N TYR A 171 1.26 23.27 -41.82
CA TYR A 171 1.63 23.31 -40.41
C TYR A 171 2.19 24.68 -39.99
N GLN A 172 2.97 25.32 -40.86
CA GLN A 172 3.49 26.66 -40.61
C GLN A 172 2.35 27.69 -40.50
N ALA A 173 1.37 27.63 -41.40
CA ALA A 173 0.16 28.47 -41.32
C ALA A 173 -0.64 28.22 -40.04
N TYR A 174 -0.84 26.95 -39.67
CA TYR A 174 -1.50 26.56 -38.42
C TYR A 174 -0.81 27.13 -37.18
N ARG A 175 0.53 27.08 -37.15
CA ARG A 175 1.33 27.61 -36.04
C ARG A 175 1.22 29.14 -35.92
N LEU A 176 1.27 29.85 -37.04
CA LEU A 176 1.16 31.32 -37.08
C LEU A 176 -0.22 31.79 -36.61
N ALA A 177 -1.29 31.07 -36.99
CA ALA A 177 -2.65 31.37 -36.55
C ALA A 177 -2.84 31.20 -35.03
N ARG A 178 -2.25 30.16 -34.43
CA ARG A 178 -2.44 29.81 -33.01
C ARG A 178 -1.68 30.71 -32.03
N ARG A 179 -0.65 31.44 -32.51
CA ARG A 179 0.23 32.32 -31.70
C ARG A 179 0.78 31.66 -30.41
N ASP A 180 0.92 30.33 -30.40
CA ASP A 180 1.49 29.59 -29.27
C ASP A 180 3.02 29.47 -29.45
N ASN A 181 3.77 30.18 -28.61
CA ASN A 181 5.25 30.17 -28.61
C ASN A 181 5.87 28.81 -28.22
N THR A 182 5.06 27.84 -27.77
CA THR A 182 5.52 26.49 -27.42
C THR A 182 5.47 25.50 -28.59
N LEU A 183 4.89 25.88 -29.73
CA LEU A 183 4.92 25.09 -30.95
C LEU A 183 6.22 25.35 -31.73
N LEU A 184 7.01 24.29 -31.91
CA LEU A 184 8.28 24.40 -32.63
C LEU A 184 8.05 24.48 -34.14
N ARG A 185 9.00 25.07 -34.87
CA ARG A 185 9.07 24.87 -36.32
C ARG A 185 9.39 23.40 -36.60
N PHE A 186 9.02 22.90 -37.78
CA PHE A 186 9.30 21.52 -38.13
C PHE A 186 10.81 21.22 -38.19
N ASP A 187 11.63 22.13 -38.74
CA ASP A 187 13.10 22.04 -38.73
C ASP A 187 13.64 21.92 -37.30
N THR A 188 13.14 22.77 -36.40
CA THR A 188 13.58 22.82 -35.01
C THR A 188 13.13 21.57 -34.25
N PHE A 189 11.95 21.04 -34.55
CA PHE A 189 11.43 19.80 -33.99
C PHE A 189 12.27 18.60 -34.47
N CYS A 190 12.53 18.52 -35.77
CA CYS A 190 13.37 17.50 -36.40
C CYS A 190 14.78 17.50 -35.81
N GLN A 191 15.42 18.67 -35.75
CA GLN A 191 16.79 18.78 -35.24
C GLN A 191 16.88 18.46 -33.74
N ARG A 192 15.88 18.89 -32.95
CA ARG A 192 15.90 18.73 -31.50
C ARG A 192 15.58 17.32 -31.01
N TYR A 193 14.71 16.58 -31.72
CA TYR A 193 14.20 15.30 -31.26
C TYR A 193 14.59 14.11 -32.15
N PHE A 194 14.97 14.36 -33.39
CA PHE A 194 15.32 13.34 -34.38
C PHE A 194 16.71 13.57 -35.00
N GLY A 195 17.51 14.50 -34.48
CA GLY A 195 18.88 14.74 -34.95
C GLY A 195 18.98 15.30 -36.37
N GLY A 196 17.89 15.86 -36.90
CA GLY A 196 17.80 16.36 -38.27
C GLY A 196 17.32 15.31 -39.28
N ASP A 197 17.01 14.09 -38.84
CA ASP A 197 16.44 13.05 -39.69
C ASP A 197 14.94 13.28 -39.91
N GLU A 198 14.63 13.86 -41.07
CA GLU A 198 13.28 14.23 -41.44
C GLU A 198 12.35 13.03 -41.64
N ALA A 199 12.87 11.92 -42.18
CA ALA A 199 12.08 10.72 -42.41
C ALA A 199 11.59 10.13 -41.08
N LYS A 200 12.45 10.09 -40.06
CA LYS A 200 12.06 9.67 -38.70
C LYS A 200 11.07 10.63 -38.05
N ALA A 201 11.22 11.94 -38.26
CA ALA A 201 10.28 12.91 -37.72
C ALA A 201 8.89 12.76 -38.36
N ARG A 202 8.81 12.58 -39.69
CA ARG A 202 7.57 12.32 -40.43
C ARG A 202 6.91 11.01 -39.99
N GLN A 203 7.69 9.93 -39.89
CA GLN A 203 7.22 8.64 -39.39
C GLN A 203 6.73 8.70 -37.94
N ALA A 204 7.38 9.48 -37.09
CA ALA A 204 6.96 9.66 -35.70
C ALA A 204 5.64 10.43 -35.60
N VAL A 205 5.44 11.44 -36.46
CA VAL A 205 4.16 12.16 -36.58
C VAL A 205 3.07 11.21 -37.10
N GLU A 206 3.35 10.43 -38.13
CA GLU A 206 2.40 9.47 -38.72
C GLU A 206 1.94 8.43 -37.68
N ASN A 207 2.89 7.88 -36.92
CA ASN A 207 2.63 6.90 -35.86
C ASN A 207 2.26 7.54 -34.51
N TYR A 208 2.17 8.86 -34.44
CA TYR A 208 1.78 9.53 -33.20
C TYR A 208 0.35 9.13 -32.85
N ASN A 209 0.19 8.54 -31.67
CA ASN A 209 -1.05 7.93 -31.16
C ASN A 209 -1.46 6.60 -31.80
N HIS A 210 -0.56 5.94 -32.55
CA HIS A 210 -0.69 4.54 -32.98
C HIS A 210 0.42 3.68 -32.36
N ARG A 211 0.15 2.39 -32.05
CA ARG A 211 1.19 1.44 -31.59
C ARG A 211 0.99 0.07 -32.24
N ILE A 212 2.01 -0.41 -32.96
CA ILE A 212 2.10 -1.77 -33.51
C ILE A 212 3.23 -2.51 -32.78
N VAL A 213 2.95 -3.71 -32.27
CA VAL A 213 3.95 -4.53 -31.54
C VAL A 213 4.61 -5.57 -32.46
N SER A 214 3.88 -6.13 -33.43
CA SER A 214 4.43 -6.97 -34.51
C SER A 214 3.41 -7.12 -35.64
N VAL A 215 3.88 -7.52 -36.83
CA VAL A 215 3.05 -7.90 -37.97
C VAL A 215 3.60 -9.19 -38.54
N GLU A 216 2.83 -10.26 -38.42
CA GLU A 216 3.19 -11.58 -38.92
C GLU A 216 2.11 -12.10 -39.87
N ARG A 217 2.53 -12.66 -41.00
CA ARG A 217 1.62 -13.23 -42.01
C ARG A 217 1.57 -14.74 -41.84
N LEU A 218 0.38 -15.24 -41.55
CA LEU A 218 0.10 -16.67 -41.43
C LEU A 218 0.02 -17.30 -42.83
N GLN A 219 0.64 -18.47 -42.99
CA GLN A 219 0.74 -19.15 -44.28
C GLN A 219 -0.41 -20.14 -44.55
N GLU A 220 -1.13 -20.56 -43.52
CA GLU A 220 -2.31 -21.44 -43.62
C GLU A 220 -3.41 -20.96 -42.65
N ARG A 221 -4.66 -21.39 -42.87
CA ARG A 221 -5.84 -20.88 -42.13
C ARG A 221 -6.06 -21.64 -40.82
N ILE A 222 -6.47 -20.91 -39.77
CA ILE A 222 -6.74 -21.42 -38.41
C ILE A 222 -8.01 -20.76 -37.83
N ASP A 223 -8.79 -21.51 -37.03
CA ASP A 223 -9.99 -21.04 -36.32
C ASP A 223 -9.64 -20.43 -34.94
N VAL A 224 -10.35 -19.38 -34.49
CA VAL A 224 -10.03 -18.65 -33.25
C VAL A 224 -11.30 -18.21 -32.48
N TYR A 225 -11.24 -18.16 -31.14
CA TYR A 225 -12.25 -17.58 -30.22
C TYR A 225 -11.48 -16.83 -29.08
N ASP A 226 -11.82 -15.62 -28.59
CA ASP A 226 -13.08 -15.04 -28.09
C ASP A 226 -13.23 -13.49 -28.30
N LEU A 227 -14.48 -13.03 -28.53
CA LEU A 227 -14.98 -11.67 -28.88
C LEU A 227 -14.88 -11.29 -30.36
N GLU A 228 -16.01 -11.44 -31.04
CA GLU A 228 -16.14 -11.19 -32.48
C GLU A 228 -16.45 -9.72 -32.77
N VAL A 229 -15.49 -9.03 -33.39
CA VAL A 229 -15.78 -8.14 -34.53
C VAL A 229 -15.82 -9.07 -35.73
N PRO A 230 -16.78 -8.97 -36.66
CA PRO A 230 -16.79 -9.84 -37.84
C PRO A 230 -15.40 -9.86 -38.49
N GLY A 231 -14.69 -10.99 -38.36
CA GLY A 231 -13.31 -11.18 -38.84
C GLY A 231 -12.15 -11.03 -37.83
N THR A 232 -12.36 -10.96 -36.50
CA THR A 232 -11.25 -10.98 -35.51
C THR A 232 -11.65 -11.65 -34.18
N HIS A 233 -10.67 -12.11 -33.39
CA HIS A 233 -10.93 -13.10 -32.33
C HIS A 233 -10.24 -12.93 -30.98
N ASN A 234 -9.40 -11.92 -30.69
CA ASN A 234 -8.93 -11.60 -29.32
C ASN A 234 -8.31 -10.19 -29.31
N PHE A 235 -8.56 -9.38 -28.27
CA PHE A 235 -8.03 -8.00 -28.15
C PHE A 235 -7.22 -7.81 -26.88
N ALA A 236 -6.05 -7.18 -27.01
CA ALA A 236 -5.24 -6.71 -25.88
C ALA A 236 -5.01 -5.19 -26.01
N LEU A 237 -5.33 -4.43 -24.96
CA LEU A 237 -5.03 -2.99 -24.90
C LEU A 237 -3.57 -2.76 -24.47
N ALA A 238 -2.97 -1.64 -24.88
CA ALA A 238 -1.56 -1.29 -24.67
C ALA A 238 -1.10 -1.24 -23.19
N SER A 239 -2.04 -1.29 -22.25
CA SER A 239 -1.90 -1.26 -20.79
C SER A 239 -2.06 -2.62 -20.11
N GLY A 240 -2.20 -3.73 -20.86
CA GLY A 240 -2.23 -5.09 -20.29
C GLY A 240 -3.51 -5.46 -19.53
N VAL A 241 -4.57 -4.66 -19.62
CA VAL A 241 -5.89 -4.99 -19.08
C VAL A 241 -6.72 -5.67 -20.16
N PHE A 242 -7.03 -6.94 -19.96
CA PHE A 242 -8.14 -7.62 -20.64
C PHE A 242 -9.44 -7.15 -19.98
N VAL A 243 -10.32 -6.47 -20.72
CA VAL A 243 -11.62 -6.06 -20.18
C VAL A 243 -12.75 -6.80 -20.89
N HIS A 244 -13.36 -7.67 -20.08
CA HIS A 244 -14.78 -8.03 -20.04
C HIS A 244 -15.43 -8.53 -21.33
N ASN A 245 -15.28 -9.83 -21.57
CA ASN A 245 -16.45 -10.64 -21.93
C ASN A 245 -16.43 -12.06 -21.37
N SER A 246 -15.44 -12.46 -20.55
CA SER A 246 -15.38 -13.80 -19.96
C SER A 246 -16.69 -14.21 -19.28
N ALA A 247 -17.35 -13.28 -18.59
CA ALA A 247 -18.64 -13.55 -17.97
C ALA A 247 -19.76 -13.68 -19.03
N LYS A 248 -19.80 -12.82 -20.05
CA LYS A 248 -20.81 -12.89 -21.13
C LYS A 248 -20.63 -14.13 -22.02
N GLN A 249 -19.39 -14.56 -22.24
CA GLN A 249 -18.99 -15.73 -23.02
C GLN A 249 -19.19 -17.02 -22.22
N GLY A 250 -18.84 -17.01 -20.93
CA GLY A 250 -18.98 -18.15 -20.03
C GLY A 250 -20.38 -18.35 -19.47
N ARG A 251 -21.35 -17.45 -19.69
CA ARG A 251 -22.69 -17.58 -19.11
C ARG A 251 -23.53 -18.65 -19.80
N ASP A 252 -24.41 -19.26 -19.02
CA ASP A 252 -25.54 -19.98 -19.59
C ASP A 252 -26.63 -18.99 -20.02
N ARG A 253 -26.88 -18.93 -21.33
CA ARG A 253 -27.86 -18.01 -21.94
C ARG A 253 -29.30 -18.32 -21.55
N ARG A 254 -29.59 -19.51 -21.03
CA ARG A 254 -30.94 -19.95 -20.63
C ARG A 254 -31.44 -19.24 -19.38
N TYR A 255 -30.55 -18.98 -18.41
CA TYR A 255 -30.99 -18.48 -17.09
C TYR A 255 -30.05 -17.44 -16.45
N GLN A 256 -28.90 -17.11 -17.07
CA GLN A 256 -27.99 -16.10 -16.53
C GLN A 256 -28.05 -14.80 -17.34
N ALA A 257 -28.50 -13.73 -16.69
CA ALA A 257 -28.38 -12.36 -17.18
C ALA A 257 -27.16 -11.67 -16.55
N ILE A 258 -26.44 -10.86 -17.32
CA ILE A 258 -25.25 -10.14 -16.86
C ILE A 258 -25.40 -8.67 -17.20
N LEU A 259 -25.28 -7.83 -16.18
CA LEU A 259 -25.23 -6.39 -16.30
C LEU A 259 -23.79 -5.91 -16.03
N PRO A 260 -23.03 -5.50 -17.06
CA PRO A 260 -21.71 -4.92 -16.85
C PRO A 260 -21.86 -3.49 -16.34
N LEU A 261 -21.20 -3.18 -15.22
CA LEU A 261 -21.12 -1.81 -14.70
C LEU A 261 -19.76 -1.20 -15.06
N LYS A 262 -19.74 0.02 -15.61
CA LYS A 262 -18.50 0.69 -16.00
C LYS A 262 -18.13 1.81 -15.04
N GLY A 263 -16.89 1.78 -14.54
CA GLY A 263 -16.36 2.81 -13.65
C GLY A 263 -16.85 2.69 -12.21
N LYS A 264 -16.52 3.69 -11.38
CA LYS A 264 -16.97 3.75 -9.99
C LYS A 264 -18.42 4.25 -9.97
N ILE A 265 -19.31 3.49 -9.33
CA ILE A 265 -20.71 3.90 -9.14
C ILE A 265 -20.73 5.22 -8.37
N LEU A 266 -21.65 6.11 -8.73
CA LEU A 266 -21.85 7.37 -8.03
C LEU A 266 -22.15 7.10 -6.56
N ASN A 267 -21.46 7.81 -5.66
CA ASN A 267 -21.74 7.72 -4.24
C ASN A 267 -23.14 8.26 -3.93
N VAL A 268 -24.06 7.36 -3.58
CA VAL A 268 -25.47 7.64 -3.26
C VAL A 268 -25.62 8.38 -1.91
N GLU A 269 -24.63 8.29 -1.01
CA GLU A 269 -24.64 9.02 0.26
C GLU A 269 -24.44 10.53 0.07
N LYS A 270 -23.54 10.93 -0.84
CA LYS A 270 -23.22 12.35 -1.10
C LYS A 270 -24.08 12.98 -2.18
N ALA A 271 -24.67 12.18 -3.06
CA ALA A 271 -25.47 12.66 -4.17
C ALA A 271 -26.93 12.82 -3.74
N ARG A 272 -27.54 13.96 -4.09
CA ARG A 272 -29.00 14.11 -4.01
C ARG A 272 -29.68 13.06 -4.89
N PHE A 273 -30.90 12.67 -4.53
CA PHE A 273 -31.70 11.67 -5.23
C PHE A 273 -31.77 11.90 -6.75
N ASP A 274 -31.99 13.15 -7.19
CA ASP A 274 -32.02 13.52 -8.61
C ASP A 274 -30.70 13.27 -9.34
N LYS A 275 -29.57 13.48 -8.65
CA LYS A 275 -28.24 13.26 -9.19
C LYS A 275 -27.90 11.77 -9.25
N MET A 276 -28.45 10.97 -8.34
CA MET A 276 -28.38 9.51 -8.41
C MET A 276 -29.11 8.98 -9.66
N LEU A 277 -30.34 9.43 -9.89
CA LEU A 277 -31.12 9.05 -11.08
C LEU A 277 -30.49 9.52 -12.39
N SER A 278 -29.74 10.62 -12.37
CA SER A 278 -28.97 11.10 -13.53
C SER A 278 -27.80 10.19 -13.93
N SER A 279 -27.41 9.24 -13.07
CA SER A 279 -26.34 8.28 -13.38
C SER A 279 -26.87 7.18 -14.29
N ALA A 280 -26.30 7.08 -15.49
CA ALA A 280 -26.67 6.06 -16.46
C ALA A 280 -26.53 4.62 -15.91
N GLU A 281 -25.50 4.36 -15.11
CA GLU A 281 -25.25 3.04 -14.50
C GLU A 281 -26.35 2.67 -13.48
N VAL A 282 -26.74 3.63 -12.62
CA VAL A 282 -27.79 3.41 -11.62
C VAL A 282 -29.16 3.27 -12.29
N ALA A 283 -29.46 4.11 -13.29
CA ALA A 283 -30.70 4.01 -14.06
C ALA A 283 -30.81 2.65 -14.78
N THR A 284 -29.70 2.16 -15.34
CA THR A 284 -29.65 0.83 -15.99
C THR A 284 -29.85 -0.29 -14.97
N LEU A 285 -29.26 -0.19 -13.78
CA LEU A 285 -29.45 -1.15 -12.69
C LEU A 285 -30.90 -1.22 -12.22
N ILE A 286 -31.53 -0.07 -11.94
CA ILE A 286 -32.94 0.00 -11.53
C ILE A 286 -33.83 -0.59 -12.62
N THR A 287 -33.57 -0.20 -13.88
CA THR A 287 -34.30 -0.73 -15.03
C THR A 287 -34.14 -2.24 -15.10
N ALA A 288 -32.92 -2.79 -14.91
CA ALA A 288 -32.60 -4.22 -14.91
C ALA A 288 -33.37 -5.00 -13.83
N LEU A 289 -33.47 -4.46 -12.62
CA LEU A 289 -34.18 -5.07 -11.49
C LEU A 289 -35.70 -5.07 -11.69
N GLY A 290 -36.24 -3.98 -12.25
CA GLY A 290 -37.65 -3.85 -12.64
C GLY A 290 -38.63 -3.55 -11.48
N CYS A 291 -38.12 -3.41 -10.26
CA CYS A 291 -38.91 -3.12 -9.06
C CYS A 291 -39.11 -1.63 -8.78
N GLY A 292 -38.64 -0.72 -9.65
CA GLY A 292 -38.69 0.73 -9.40
C GLY A 292 -37.73 1.20 -8.30
N ILE A 293 -37.78 2.48 -7.93
CA ILE A 293 -36.98 3.07 -6.85
C ILE A 293 -37.75 4.21 -6.16
N GLY A 294 -37.50 4.44 -4.87
CA GLY A 294 -38.15 5.51 -4.10
C GLY A 294 -39.50 5.08 -3.52
N LYS A 295 -40.03 5.86 -2.57
CA LYS A 295 -41.17 5.45 -1.75
C LYS A 295 -42.47 5.20 -2.54
N ASP A 296 -42.66 5.89 -3.65
CA ASP A 296 -43.92 5.87 -4.41
C ASP A 296 -43.90 4.86 -5.59
N ASP A 297 -42.72 4.61 -6.17
CA ASP A 297 -42.57 3.75 -7.37
C ASP A 297 -41.94 2.37 -7.08
N TYR A 298 -41.38 2.17 -5.89
CA TYR A 298 -40.73 0.91 -5.53
C TYR A 298 -41.74 -0.17 -5.13
N ASN A 299 -41.69 -1.31 -5.83
CA ASN A 299 -42.48 -2.50 -5.53
C ASN A 299 -41.59 -3.76 -5.65
N PRO A 300 -41.26 -4.41 -4.51
CA PRO A 300 -40.39 -5.60 -4.50
C PRO A 300 -41.01 -6.82 -5.20
N ASP A 301 -42.34 -6.89 -5.35
CA ASP A 301 -43.02 -8.03 -5.99
C ASP A 301 -42.89 -7.99 -7.53
N LYS A 302 -42.49 -6.84 -8.09
CA LYS A 302 -42.18 -6.69 -9.53
C LYS A 302 -40.72 -7.04 -9.87
N LEU A 303 -39.96 -7.56 -8.91
CA LEU A 303 -38.57 -7.94 -9.12
C LEU A 303 -38.45 -9.02 -10.21
N ARG A 304 -37.66 -8.72 -11.25
CA ARG A 304 -37.48 -9.63 -12.39
C ARG A 304 -36.53 -10.78 -12.09
N TYR A 305 -35.55 -10.56 -11.23
CA TYR A 305 -34.51 -11.53 -10.89
C TYR A 305 -34.42 -11.74 -9.37
N HIS A 306 -34.91 -12.89 -8.90
CA HIS A 306 -34.93 -13.24 -7.46
C HIS A 306 -33.55 -13.62 -6.88
N ARG A 307 -32.53 -13.75 -7.72
CA ARG A 307 -31.14 -14.02 -7.32
C ARG A 307 -30.22 -13.03 -8.01
N ILE A 308 -29.81 -12.01 -7.26
CA ILE A 308 -28.90 -10.98 -7.72
C ILE A 308 -27.52 -11.32 -7.16
N ILE A 309 -26.57 -11.61 -8.03
CA ILE A 309 -25.20 -11.99 -7.63
C ILE A 309 -24.25 -10.85 -7.97
N ILE A 310 -23.62 -10.28 -6.94
CA ILE A 310 -22.58 -9.27 -7.04
C ILE A 310 -21.23 -9.98 -7.19
N ALA A 311 -20.64 -9.91 -8.38
CA ALA A 311 -19.30 -10.41 -8.65
C ALA A 311 -18.34 -9.22 -8.82
N THR A 312 -17.36 -9.11 -7.93
CA THR A 312 -16.33 -8.06 -7.94
C THR A 312 -14.96 -8.68 -7.73
N ASP A 313 -13.92 -7.97 -8.16
CA ASP A 313 -12.54 -8.39 -7.94
C ASP A 313 -12.19 -8.41 -6.44
N ALA A 314 -11.16 -9.19 -6.10
CA ALA A 314 -10.67 -9.38 -4.73
C ALA A 314 -9.70 -8.28 -4.26
N ASP A 315 -9.72 -7.13 -4.94
CA ASP A 315 -8.89 -5.97 -4.66
C ASP A 315 -9.66 -4.87 -3.92
N VAL A 316 -8.96 -3.77 -3.61
CA VAL A 316 -9.53 -2.64 -2.86
C VAL A 316 -10.63 -1.93 -3.66
N ASP A 317 -10.47 -1.81 -4.98
CA ASP A 317 -11.47 -1.16 -5.83
C ASP A 317 -12.73 -2.01 -6.02
N GLY A 318 -12.60 -3.33 -6.14
CA GLY A 318 -13.70 -4.29 -6.12
C GLY A 318 -14.45 -4.26 -4.79
N ALA A 319 -13.73 -4.21 -3.66
CA ALA A 319 -14.33 -4.01 -2.35
C ALA A 319 -15.11 -2.68 -2.26
N HIS A 320 -14.59 -1.58 -2.81
CA HIS A 320 -15.31 -0.31 -2.85
C HIS A 320 -16.62 -0.38 -3.66
N ILE A 321 -16.60 -0.96 -4.86
CA ILE A 321 -17.80 -1.10 -5.70
C ILE A 321 -18.83 -1.99 -5.01
N ARG A 322 -18.38 -3.08 -4.39
CA ARG A 322 -19.25 -3.97 -3.60
C ARG A 322 -19.92 -3.21 -2.46
N THR A 323 -19.18 -2.44 -1.68
CA THR A 323 -19.75 -1.63 -0.59
C THR A 323 -20.74 -0.60 -1.13
N LEU A 324 -20.44 0.09 -2.23
CA LEU A 324 -21.35 1.04 -2.87
C LEU A 324 -22.68 0.39 -3.28
N LEU A 325 -22.63 -0.80 -3.87
CA LEU A 325 -23.84 -1.57 -4.23
C LEU A 325 -24.62 -2.02 -3.00
N LEU A 326 -23.95 -2.54 -1.98
CA LEU A 326 -24.60 -2.95 -0.73
C LEU A 326 -25.28 -1.78 -0.03
N THR A 327 -24.63 -0.62 0.05
CA THR A 327 -25.22 0.61 0.58
C THR A 327 -26.42 1.07 -0.27
N PHE A 328 -26.33 0.97 -1.60
CA PHE A 328 -27.45 1.28 -2.47
C PHE A 328 -28.66 0.37 -2.20
N PHE A 329 -28.46 -0.95 -2.16
CA PHE A 329 -29.53 -1.90 -1.83
C PHE A 329 -30.09 -1.67 -0.43
N TYR A 330 -29.23 -1.47 0.56
CA TYR A 330 -29.64 -1.22 1.95
C TYR A 330 -30.53 0.02 2.08
N ARG A 331 -30.18 1.13 1.40
CA ARG A 331 -30.91 2.39 1.53
C ARG A 331 -32.13 2.50 0.63
N GLN A 332 -32.05 1.98 -0.60
CA GLN A 332 -33.07 2.19 -1.62
C GLN A 332 -34.00 0.99 -1.79
N MET A 333 -33.54 -0.22 -1.44
CA MET A 333 -34.26 -1.48 -1.66
C MET A 333 -34.04 -2.47 -0.50
N PRO A 334 -34.28 -2.07 0.76
CA PRO A 334 -33.98 -2.91 1.94
C PRO A 334 -34.70 -4.26 1.90
N ASP A 335 -35.93 -4.31 1.38
CA ASP A 335 -36.70 -5.55 1.26
C ASP A 335 -35.99 -6.62 0.42
N LEU A 336 -35.16 -6.24 -0.55
CA LEU A 336 -34.41 -7.21 -1.34
C LEU A 336 -33.32 -7.90 -0.52
N VAL A 337 -32.74 -7.19 0.45
CA VAL A 337 -31.77 -7.76 1.40
C VAL A 337 -32.51 -8.64 2.42
N GLU A 338 -33.63 -8.15 2.97
CA GLU A 338 -34.44 -8.89 3.95
C GLU A 338 -35.02 -10.19 3.38
N ARG A 339 -35.53 -10.15 2.14
CA ARG A 339 -36.03 -11.34 1.41
C ARG A 339 -34.90 -12.25 0.91
N GLY A 340 -33.63 -11.87 1.14
CA GLY A 340 -32.47 -12.69 0.83
C GLY A 340 -32.17 -12.84 -0.66
N HIS A 341 -32.53 -11.86 -1.49
CA HIS A 341 -32.31 -11.89 -2.95
C HIS A 341 -30.87 -11.52 -3.36
N ILE A 342 -30.09 -10.90 -2.47
CA ILE A 342 -28.73 -10.43 -2.76
C ILE A 342 -27.67 -11.44 -2.32
N TYR A 343 -26.77 -11.77 -3.23
CA TYR A 343 -25.65 -12.69 -3.03
C TYR A 343 -24.35 -12.06 -3.51
N ILE A 344 -23.23 -12.46 -2.91
CA ILE A 344 -21.87 -12.08 -3.31
C ILE A 344 -21.18 -13.34 -3.85
N ALA A 345 -20.60 -13.24 -5.05
CA ALA A 345 -19.78 -14.31 -5.61
C ALA A 345 -18.46 -14.46 -4.82
N GLN A 346 -18.01 -15.70 -4.64
CA GLN A 346 -16.74 -16.01 -3.97
C GLN A 346 -15.80 -16.72 -4.96
N PRO A 347 -15.19 -15.98 -5.90
CA PRO A 347 -14.25 -16.55 -6.86
C PRO A 347 -12.99 -17.09 -6.15
N PRO A 348 -12.29 -18.07 -6.73
CA PRO A 348 -11.07 -18.61 -6.15
C PRO A 348 -9.92 -17.61 -6.22
N LEU A 349 -9.15 -17.50 -5.12
CA LEU A 349 -7.94 -16.69 -5.06
C LEU A 349 -6.74 -17.40 -5.71
N TYR A 350 -6.73 -18.74 -5.71
CA TYR A 350 -5.62 -19.54 -6.24
C TYR A 350 -6.08 -20.65 -7.17
N ARG A 351 -5.24 -20.95 -8.17
CA ARG A 351 -5.28 -22.14 -8.99
C ARG A 351 -4.01 -22.95 -8.77
N LEU A 352 -4.19 -24.19 -8.34
CA LEU A 352 -3.14 -25.17 -8.09
C LEU A 352 -3.11 -26.16 -9.24
N LYS A 353 -1.98 -26.28 -9.92
CA LYS A 353 -1.78 -27.25 -11.01
C LYS A 353 -0.62 -28.18 -10.70
N LYS A 354 -0.87 -29.49 -10.68
CA LYS A 354 0.16 -30.54 -10.53
C LYS A 354 -0.05 -31.58 -11.64
N GLY A 355 0.83 -31.55 -12.65
CA GLY A 355 0.64 -32.34 -13.86
C GLY A 355 -0.67 -32.01 -14.57
N LYS A 356 -1.57 -33.01 -14.69
CA LYS A 356 -2.91 -32.86 -15.28
C LYS A 356 -3.98 -32.43 -14.27
N GLN A 357 -3.72 -32.54 -12.96
CA GLN A 357 -4.70 -32.18 -11.93
C GLN A 357 -4.71 -30.67 -11.70
N VAL A 358 -5.91 -30.08 -11.70
CA VAL A 358 -6.16 -28.67 -11.40
C VAL A 358 -7.12 -28.60 -10.22
N ARG A 359 -6.80 -27.76 -9.23
CA ARG A 359 -7.67 -27.48 -8.08
C ARG A 359 -7.74 -25.98 -7.85
N TYR A 360 -8.95 -25.46 -7.68
CA TYR A 360 -9.18 -24.06 -7.32
C TYR A 360 -9.37 -23.93 -5.81
N VAL A 361 -8.86 -22.83 -5.24
CA VAL A 361 -8.80 -22.59 -3.81
C VAL A 361 -9.25 -21.17 -3.52
N LYS A 362 -10.13 -20.98 -2.52
CA LYS A 362 -10.80 -19.69 -2.28
C LYS A 362 -9.94 -18.65 -1.60
N ASP A 363 -9.14 -19.05 -0.63
CA ASP A 363 -8.41 -18.14 0.26
C ASP A 363 -7.09 -18.75 0.73
N ASP A 364 -6.31 -17.96 1.47
CA ASP A 364 -5.03 -18.38 2.02
C ASP A 364 -5.17 -19.55 3.00
N ALA A 365 -6.27 -19.60 3.78
CA ALA A 365 -6.51 -20.65 4.75
C ALA A 365 -6.74 -22.01 4.08
N GLU A 366 -7.58 -22.06 3.03
CA GLU A 366 -7.80 -23.25 2.23
C GLU A 366 -6.52 -23.63 1.46
N LEU A 367 -5.71 -22.66 1.01
CA LEU A 367 -4.41 -22.94 0.38
C LEU A 367 -3.46 -23.65 1.35
N GLU A 368 -3.30 -23.11 2.56
CA GLU A 368 -2.46 -23.72 3.60
C GLU A 368 -2.93 -25.14 3.93
N GLN A 369 -4.24 -25.35 4.04
CA GLN A 369 -4.80 -26.68 4.30
C GLN A 369 -4.52 -27.66 3.16
N VAL A 370 -4.71 -27.25 1.90
CA VAL A 370 -4.44 -28.11 0.74
C VAL A 370 -2.97 -28.45 0.62
N LEU A 371 -2.08 -27.48 0.89
CA LEU A 371 -0.64 -27.71 0.90
C LEU A 371 -0.23 -28.66 2.03
N LEU A 372 -0.82 -28.50 3.23
CA LEU A 372 -0.59 -29.40 4.35
C LEU A 372 -1.06 -30.82 4.04
N GLU A 373 -2.26 -30.99 3.50
CA GLU A 373 -2.78 -32.31 3.12
C GLU A 373 -1.89 -32.97 2.06
N SER A 374 -1.43 -32.21 1.06
CA SER A 374 -0.46 -32.68 0.08
C SER A 374 0.88 -33.06 0.73
N ALA A 375 1.35 -32.27 1.70
CA ALA A 375 2.61 -32.53 2.41
C ALA A 375 2.55 -33.81 3.25
N LEU A 376 1.41 -34.07 3.89
CA LEU A 376 1.18 -35.23 4.75
C LEU A 376 0.79 -36.51 3.99
N ALA A 377 0.38 -36.39 2.73
CA ALA A 377 0.03 -37.53 1.88
C ALA A 377 1.24 -38.45 1.69
N GLY A 378 1.15 -39.66 2.26
CA GLY A 378 2.24 -40.64 2.24
C GLY A 378 3.44 -40.29 3.11
N ALA A 379 3.28 -39.34 4.04
CA ALA A 379 4.32 -38.94 4.99
C ALA A 379 4.21 -39.71 6.31
N ARG A 380 5.36 -39.98 6.93
CA ARG A 380 5.48 -40.54 8.27
C ARG A 380 6.73 -39.99 8.95
N LEU A 381 6.68 -39.88 10.27
CA LEU A 381 7.82 -39.55 11.12
C LEU A 381 8.24 -40.83 11.82
N GLU A 382 9.49 -41.24 11.66
CA GLU A 382 10.07 -42.40 12.35
C GLU A 382 10.96 -41.87 13.48
N VAL A 383 10.61 -42.21 14.72
CA VAL A 383 11.26 -41.80 15.96
C VAL A 383 11.74 -43.07 16.67
N GLY A 384 12.99 -43.46 16.46
CA GLY A 384 13.46 -44.79 16.89
C GLY A 384 12.61 -45.90 16.27
N GLU A 385 11.90 -46.67 17.10
CA GLU A 385 10.98 -47.74 16.67
C GLU A 385 9.53 -47.26 16.44
N GLU A 386 9.18 -46.06 16.92
CA GLU A 386 7.84 -45.52 16.80
C GLU A 386 7.62 -44.82 15.44
N VAL A 387 6.42 -44.99 14.88
CA VAL A 387 6.07 -44.42 13.56
C VAL A 387 4.79 -43.62 13.64
N ILE A 388 4.90 -42.30 13.55
CA ILE A 388 3.77 -41.37 13.56
C ILE A 388 3.32 -41.08 12.13
N LYS A 389 2.07 -41.42 11.81
CA LYS A 389 1.51 -41.28 10.46
C LYS A 389 0.04 -40.92 10.46
N GLY A 390 -0.47 -40.53 9.29
CA GLY A 390 -1.90 -40.32 9.07
C GLY A 390 -2.53 -39.27 10.01
N ARG A 391 -3.49 -39.71 10.84
CA ARG A 391 -4.27 -38.81 11.70
C ARG A 391 -3.43 -38.15 12.80
N GLU A 392 -2.49 -38.89 13.39
CA GLU A 392 -1.63 -38.39 14.47
C GLU A 392 -0.67 -37.33 13.96
N LEU A 393 0.00 -37.62 12.83
CA LEU A 393 0.87 -36.64 12.17
C LEU A 393 0.08 -35.39 11.76
N LYS A 394 -1.15 -35.54 11.23
CA LYS A 394 -2.02 -34.40 10.91
C LYS A 394 -2.39 -33.58 12.14
N LYS A 395 -2.67 -34.22 13.28
CA LYS A 395 -2.95 -33.52 14.55
C LYS A 395 -1.74 -32.72 15.01
N LEU A 396 -0.55 -33.34 15.03
CA LEU A 396 0.70 -32.70 15.42
C LEU A 396 1.07 -31.54 14.49
N SER A 397 0.96 -31.72 13.17
CA SER A 397 1.23 -30.64 12.20
C SER A 397 0.27 -29.47 12.35
N ASN A 398 -1.02 -29.72 12.61
CA ASN A 398 -1.99 -28.64 12.85
C ASN A 398 -1.69 -27.88 14.15
N GLN A 399 -1.32 -28.59 15.23
CA GLN A 399 -0.90 -27.96 16.48
C GLN A 399 0.34 -27.09 16.27
N PHE A 400 1.34 -27.60 15.54
CA PHE A 400 2.54 -26.85 15.19
C PHE A 400 2.23 -25.57 14.38
N LEU A 401 1.39 -25.65 13.35
CA LEU A 401 0.98 -24.48 12.59
C LEU A 401 0.19 -23.46 13.43
N ALA A 402 -0.67 -23.93 14.33
CA ALA A 402 -1.39 -23.05 15.26
C ALA A 402 -0.42 -22.30 16.18
N VAL A 403 0.56 -22.99 16.76
CA VAL A 403 1.59 -22.35 17.59
C VAL A 403 2.45 -21.38 16.79
N ARG A 404 2.81 -21.70 15.53
CA ARG A 404 3.52 -20.74 14.66
C ARG A 404 2.73 -19.45 14.43
N ARG A 405 1.40 -19.54 14.23
CA ARG A 405 0.53 -18.35 14.11
C ARG A 405 0.51 -17.56 15.42
N THR A 406 0.45 -18.24 16.57
CA THR A 406 0.53 -17.60 17.90
C THR A 406 1.87 -16.88 18.09
N ILE A 407 3.00 -17.51 17.75
CA ILE A 407 4.34 -16.92 17.79
C ILE A 407 4.41 -15.68 16.89
N ALA A 408 3.92 -15.77 15.65
CA ALA A 408 3.90 -14.64 14.71
C ALA A 408 3.04 -13.46 15.21
N ARG A 409 1.98 -13.73 15.98
CA ARG A 409 1.18 -12.67 16.63
C ARG A 409 1.95 -12.03 17.78
N LEU A 410 2.60 -12.85 18.61
CA LEU A 410 3.38 -12.41 19.77
C LEU A 410 4.70 -11.72 19.41
N SER A 411 5.23 -11.95 18.19
CA SER A 411 6.48 -11.36 17.72
C SER A 411 6.46 -9.82 17.64
N ARG A 412 5.25 -9.23 17.66
CA ARG A 412 5.06 -7.77 17.78
C ARG A 412 5.52 -7.21 19.12
N ARG A 413 5.51 -8.03 20.18
CA ARG A 413 5.85 -7.64 21.56
C ARG A 413 7.13 -8.31 22.06
N TYR A 414 7.35 -9.57 21.69
CA TYR A 414 8.48 -10.38 22.12
C TYR A 414 9.34 -10.79 20.92
N SER A 415 10.60 -11.12 21.14
CA SER A 415 11.45 -11.65 20.07
C SER A 415 10.92 -13.01 19.60
N GLU A 416 10.72 -13.14 18.29
CA GLU A 416 10.28 -14.38 17.65
C GLU A 416 11.23 -15.55 17.96
N GLU A 417 12.54 -15.28 17.99
CA GLU A 417 13.56 -16.30 18.25
C GLU A 417 13.49 -16.81 19.69
N VAL A 418 13.17 -15.94 20.66
CA VAL A 418 12.97 -16.33 22.06
C VAL A 418 11.74 -17.22 22.19
N LEU A 419 10.64 -16.87 21.52
CA LEU A 419 9.42 -17.67 21.52
C LEU A 419 9.61 -19.03 20.84
N LYS A 420 10.39 -19.10 19.76
CA LYS A 420 10.75 -20.38 19.12
C LYS A 420 11.64 -21.23 20.01
N ALA A 421 12.62 -20.63 20.68
CA ALA A 421 13.50 -21.35 21.60
C ALA A 421 12.73 -21.95 22.80
N MET A 422 11.59 -21.38 23.18
CA MET A 422 10.69 -21.96 24.19
C MET A 422 10.11 -23.33 23.78
N LEU A 423 10.08 -23.68 22.48
CA LEU A 423 9.66 -25.01 22.01
C LEU A 423 10.73 -26.09 22.24
N GLU A 424 11.98 -25.68 22.48
CA GLU A 424 13.14 -26.57 22.61
C GLU A 424 13.60 -26.76 24.07
N VAL A 425 12.91 -26.14 25.03
CA VAL A 425 13.20 -26.23 26.47
C VAL A 425 11.99 -26.78 27.23
N PRO A 426 12.19 -27.51 28.34
CA PRO A 426 11.09 -28.08 29.12
C PRO A 426 9.99 -27.05 29.43
N PRO A 427 8.71 -27.38 29.22
CA PRO A 427 7.63 -26.46 29.57
C PRO A 427 7.59 -26.20 31.08
N LEU A 428 7.20 -24.99 31.49
CA LEU A 428 7.06 -24.65 32.90
C LEU A 428 5.68 -25.10 33.41
N ASN A 429 5.65 -25.84 34.51
CA ASN A 429 4.40 -26.20 35.19
C ASN A 429 3.93 -25.05 36.12
N ALA A 430 2.79 -25.22 36.79
CA ALA A 430 2.24 -24.18 37.67
C ALA A 430 3.18 -23.80 38.84
N GLU A 431 3.91 -24.77 39.39
CA GLU A 431 4.87 -24.56 40.48
C GLU A 431 6.12 -23.82 39.98
N ASP A 432 6.64 -24.22 38.81
CA ASP A 432 7.76 -23.53 38.15
C ASP A 432 7.40 -22.09 37.77
N ILE A 433 6.13 -21.82 37.40
CA ILE A 433 5.67 -20.46 37.11
C ILE A 433 5.63 -19.62 38.40
N GLU A 434 5.27 -20.21 39.54
CA GLU A 434 5.35 -19.52 40.82
C GLU A 434 6.81 -19.22 41.18
N ASN A 435 7.70 -20.21 41.05
CA ASN A 435 9.12 -20.12 41.40
C ASN A 435 10.00 -20.53 40.22
N LEU A 436 10.31 -19.58 39.33
CA LEU A 436 11.05 -19.88 38.10
C LEU A 436 12.44 -20.49 38.39
N PRO A 437 12.71 -21.72 37.93
CA PRO A 437 14.02 -22.33 38.08
C PRO A 437 15.07 -21.53 37.28
N GLY A 438 16.16 -21.12 37.93
CA GLY A 438 17.27 -20.44 37.25
C GLY A 438 17.85 -21.28 36.08
N ALA A 439 17.89 -22.60 36.26
CA ALA A 439 18.30 -23.56 35.24
C ALA A 439 17.46 -23.49 33.96
N TRP A 440 16.19 -23.11 34.05
CA TRP A 440 15.32 -22.95 32.88
C TRP A 440 15.75 -21.75 32.03
N VAL A 441 16.10 -20.62 32.69
CA VAL A 441 16.58 -19.42 32.01
C VAL A 441 17.92 -19.69 31.32
N GLU A 442 18.80 -20.43 31.98
CA GLU A 442 20.09 -20.86 31.41
C GLU A 442 19.91 -21.80 30.21
N ALA A 443 18.98 -22.76 30.29
CA ALA A 443 18.65 -23.64 29.17
C ALA A 443 18.10 -22.86 27.97
N LEU A 444 17.21 -21.89 28.21
CA LEU A 444 16.67 -21.03 27.15
C LEU A 444 17.77 -20.17 26.50
N GLU A 445 18.66 -19.57 27.30
CA GLU A 445 19.80 -18.81 26.78
C GLU A 445 20.75 -19.70 25.95
N ALA A 446 21.02 -20.92 26.41
CA ALA A 446 21.87 -21.86 25.69
C ALA A 446 21.30 -22.23 24.30
N ARG A 447 19.97 -22.39 24.18
CA ARG A 447 19.30 -22.61 22.89
C ARG A 447 19.41 -21.40 21.96
N LEU A 448 19.28 -20.19 22.51
CA LEU A 448 19.40 -18.96 21.74
C LEU A 448 20.83 -18.71 21.25
N ARG A 449 21.86 -19.09 22.02
CA ARG A 449 23.28 -18.96 21.62
C ARG A 449 23.64 -19.81 20.40
N ARG A 450 22.90 -20.89 20.11
CA ARG A 450 23.11 -21.70 18.90
C ARG A 450 22.64 -21.02 17.62
N ARG A 451 21.98 -19.86 17.70
CA ARG A 451 21.43 -19.14 16.54
C ARG A 451 22.38 -17.98 16.15
N ASP A 452 23.02 -18.06 14.98
CA ASP A 452 24.14 -17.20 14.53
C ASP A 452 23.84 -15.69 14.36
N ALA A 453 22.59 -15.25 14.46
CA ALA A 453 22.20 -13.91 14.01
C ALA A 453 22.32 -12.79 15.07
N ALA A 454 22.36 -13.13 16.36
CA ALA A 454 22.38 -12.16 17.46
C ALA A 454 22.93 -12.79 18.75
N THR A 455 23.50 -11.95 19.63
CA THR A 455 23.87 -12.39 20.98
C THR A 455 22.70 -12.15 21.93
N TYR A 456 22.30 -13.21 22.63
CA TYR A 456 21.22 -13.18 23.62
C TYR A 456 21.80 -13.34 25.02
N THR A 457 21.39 -12.46 25.94
CA THR A 457 21.70 -12.58 27.36
C THR A 457 20.41 -12.52 28.16
N LEU A 458 20.13 -13.54 28.96
CA LEU A 458 18.91 -13.62 29.76
C LEU A 458 19.24 -13.52 31.24
N LYS A 459 18.46 -12.73 31.99
CA LYS A 459 18.63 -12.59 33.44
C LYS A 459 17.29 -12.49 34.16
N LEU A 460 17.16 -13.21 35.26
CA LEU A 460 16.00 -13.15 36.13
C LEU A 460 16.10 -11.93 37.07
N TYR A 461 15.02 -11.17 37.18
CA TYR A 461 14.90 -10.05 38.10
C TYR A 461 13.62 -10.17 38.94
N PRO A 462 13.64 -9.75 40.22
CA PRO A 462 12.42 -9.58 40.99
C PRO A 462 11.61 -8.37 40.48
N ASN A 463 10.29 -8.45 40.55
CA ASN A 463 9.34 -7.41 40.18
C ASN A 463 8.12 -7.41 41.12
N SER A 464 8.10 -6.51 42.12
CA SER A 464 6.94 -6.22 42.98
C SER A 464 6.09 -7.43 43.42
N GLY A 465 6.72 -8.46 44.00
CA GLY A 465 6.05 -9.70 44.44
C GLY A 465 5.92 -10.80 43.37
N ALA A 466 6.47 -10.58 42.18
CA ALA A 466 6.63 -11.55 41.10
C ALA A 466 8.07 -11.52 40.55
N TRP A 467 8.33 -12.30 39.51
CA TRP A 467 9.59 -12.30 38.77
C TRP A 467 9.39 -11.87 37.31
N GLN A 468 10.46 -11.42 36.68
CA GLN A 468 10.50 -11.09 35.27
C GLN A 468 11.86 -11.46 34.65
N ILE A 469 11.84 -11.91 33.41
CA ILE A 469 13.04 -12.24 32.65
C ILE A 469 13.39 -11.03 31.79
N ARG A 470 14.59 -10.49 31.99
CA ARG A 470 15.19 -9.54 31.07
C ARG A 470 15.87 -10.29 29.94
N VAL A 471 15.54 -9.95 28.71
CA VAL A 471 16.17 -10.46 27.49
C VAL A 471 16.89 -9.31 26.81
N ASP A 472 18.22 -9.34 26.82
CA ASP A 472 19.04 -8.40 26.06
C ASP A 472 19.46 -9.05 24.74
N ILE A 473 19.15 -8.40 23.62
CA ILE A 473 19.40 -8.87 22.26
C ILE A 473 20.37 -7.89 21.58
N LEU A 474 21.61 -8.30 21.39
CA LEU A 474 22.62 -7.51 20.70
C LEU A 474 22.68 -7.91 19.22
N ARG A 475 22.33 -6.97 18.33
CA ARG A 475 22.38 -7.18 16.88
C ARG A 475 22.96 -5.94 16.20
N HIS A 476 23.99 -6.13 15.36
CA HIS A 476 24.69 -5.06 14.63
C HIS A 476 25.10 -3.85 15.52
N GLY A 477 25.53 -4.12 16.76
CA GLY A 477 25.97 -3.08 17.71
C GLY A 477 24.84 -2.35 18.45
N VAL A 478 23.58 -2.71 18.23
CA VAL A 478 22.41 -2.17 18.96
C VAL A 478 21.87 -3.24 19.91
N THR A 479 21.72 -2.88 21.19
CA THR A 479 21.10 -3.75 22.19
C THR A 479 19.62 -3.38 22.35
N LEU A 480 18.75 -4.34 22.04
CA LEU A 480 17.32 -4.26 22.35
C LEU A 480 17.07 -5.02 23.66
N THR A 481 16.50 -4.36 24.66
CA THR A 481 16.09 -5.00 25.91
C THR A 481 14.58 -5.25 25.90
N GLN A 482 14.18 -6.49 26.19
CA GLN A 482 12.79 -6.90 26.35
C GLN A 482 12.58 -7.50 27.74
N TRP A 483 11.34 -7.45 28.23
CA TRP A 483 10.95 -8.01 29.52
C TRP A 483 9.82 -9.01 29.31
N ILE A 484 9.98 -10.22 29.87
CA ILE A 484 8.95 -11.25 29.91
C ILE A 484 8.53 -11.40 31.38
N GLU A 485 7.33 -10.96 31.69
CA GLU A 485 6.77 -11.00 33.04
C GLU A 485 6.18 -12.38 33.35
N LYS A 486 6.14 -12.78 34.64
CA LYS A 486 5.46 -14.00 35.10
C LYS A 486 4.07 -14.19 34.50
N ALA A 487 3.29 -13.12 34.37
CA ALA A 487 1.93 -13.15 33.82
C ALA A 487 1.86 -13.72 32.40
N PHE A 488 2.91 -13.60 31.58
CA PHE A 488 2.98 -14.20 30.25
C PHE A 488 2.80 -15.71 30.28
N PHE A 489 3.39 -16.39 31.28
CA PHE A 489 3.36 -17.85 31.39
C PHE A 489 1.99 -18.38 31.84
N ALA A 490 1.13 -17.52 32.41
CA ALA A 490 -0.25 -17.87 32.72
C ALA A 490 -1.20 -17.75 31.50
N THR A 491 -0.75 -17.15 30.39
CA THR A 491 -1.60 -16.87 29.23
C THR A 491 -1.98 -18.14 28.46
N PRO A 492 -3.15 -18.16 27.77
CA PRO A 492 -3.51 -19.24 26.86
C PRO A 492 -2.46 -19.44 25.74
N GLU A 493 -1.81 -18.37 25.29
CA GLU A 493 -0.76 -18.43 24.27
C GLU A 493 0.46 -19.24 24.72
N TYR A 494 0.97 -18.98 25.93
CA TYR A 494 2.09 -19.77 26.45
C TYR A 494 1.67 -21.23 26.68
N ARG A 495 0.47 -21.50 27.19
CA ARG A 495 -0.02 -22.87 27.36
C ARG A 495 -0.04 -23.67 26.05
N GLN A 496 -0.38 -23.03 24.93
CA GLN A 496 -0.30 -23.68 23.62
C GLN A 496 1.15 -23.99 23.20
N ILE A 497 2.08 -23.07 23.45
CA ILE A 497 3.52 -23.29 23.21
C ILE A 497 4.04 -24.43 24.08
N ALA A 498 3.72 -24.41 25.37
CA ALA A 498 4.14 -25.40 26.36
C ALA A 498 3.63 -26.81 26.03
N ALA A 499 2.34 -26.97 25.70
CA ALA A 499 1.77 -28.26 25.33
C ALA A 499 2.42 -28.86 24.08
N LEU A 500 2.77 -28.02 23.10
CA LEU A 500 3.51 -28.49 21.92
C LEU A 500 4.98 -28.81 22.26
N ALA A 501 5.63 -28.00 23.10
CA ALA A 501 7.00 -28.23 23.53
C ALA A 501 7.16 -29.58 24.25
N GLU A 502 6.17 -29.94 25.09
CA GLU A 502 6.09 -31.24 25.78
C GLU A 502 6.07 -32.39 24.77
N THR A 503 5.11 -32.37 23.83
CA THR A 503 5.00 -33.39 22.79
C THR A 503 6.27 -33.46 21.93
N LEU A 504 6.89 -32.33 21.59
CA LEU A 504 8.10 -32.32 20.77
C LEU A 504 9.33 -32.85 21.51
N GLN A 505 9.44 -32.66 22.82
CA GLN A 505 10.55 -33.20 23.60
C GLN A 505 10.50 -34.71 23.74
N GLU A 506 9.31 -35.27 23.90
CA GLU A 506 9.11 -36.72 23.88
C GLU A 506 9.56 -37.31 22.54
N LEU A 507 9.24 -36.63 21.43
CA LEU A 507 9.52 -37.12 20.08
C LEU A 507 10.95 -36.88 19.58
N PHE A 508 11.60 -35.78 19.97
CA PHE A 508 12.93 -35.41 19.49
C PHE A 508 14.05 -35.69 20.50
N GLY A 509 13.84 -36.67 21.39
CA GLY A 509 14.85 -37.15 22.32
C GLY A 509 15.92 -38.07 21.71
N GLY A 510 15.71 -38.55 20.47
CA GLY A 510 16.62 -39.46 19.75
C GLY A 510 16.73 -39.15 18.27
N GLU A 511 17.25 -40.09 17.47
CA GLU A 511 17.34 -39.92 16.02
C GLU A 511 15.95 -39.98 15.38
N VAL A 512 15.56 -38.87 14.74
CA VAL A 512 14.28 -38.74 14.05
C VAL A 512 14.51 -38.59 12.55
N LYS A 513 13.73 -39.32 11.76
CA LYS A 513 13.71 -39.14 10.31
C LYS A 513 12.30 -38.94 9.79
N VAL A 514 12.18 -38.04 8.81
CA VAL A 514 10.94 -37.79 8.09
C VAL A 514 10.98 -38.52 6.76
N VAL A 515 9.93 -39.29 6.48
CA VAL A 515 9.82 -40.11 5.27
C VAL A 515 8.58 -39.70 4.50
N ARG A 516 8.70 -39.58 3.18
CA ARG A 516 7.57 -39.33 2.28
C ARG A 516 7.73 -40.12 0.99
N GLY A 517 6.87 -41.12 0.79
CA GLY A 517 7.03 -42.07 -0.32
C GLY A 517 8.37 -42.80 -0.20
N GLU A 518 9.22 -42.67 -1.22
CA GLU A 518 10.54 -43.31 -1.29
C GLU A 518 11.68 -42.46 -0.74
N LYS A 519 11.42 -41.20 -0.36
CA LYS A 519 12.45 -40.28 0.13
C LYS A 519 12.41 -40.21 1.65
N GLU A 520 13.59 -40.18 2.25
CA GLU A 520 13.77 -39.95 3.68
C GLU A 520 14.82 -38.88 3.94
N LYS A 521 14.70 -38.20 5.09
CA LYS A 521 15.67 -37.22 5.57
C LYS A 521 15.76 -37.28 7.10
N PRO A 522 16.97 -37.42 7.69
CA PRO A 522 17.16 -37.22 9.12
C PRO A 522 16.90 -35.74 9.46
N VAL A 523 16.26 -35.48 10.60
CA VAL A 523 15.83 -34.15 11.02
C VAL A 523 16.08 -33.96 12.51
N GLU A 524 16.55 -32.77 12.88
CA GLU A 524 16.84 -32.42 14.28
C GLU A 524 15.66 -31.74 14.98
N SER A 525 14.66 -31.30 14.22
CA SER A 525 13.48 -30.62 14.76
C SER A 525 12.23 -30.86 13.91
N PHE A 526 11.07 -30.69 14.53
CA PHE A 526 9.80 -30.76 13.80
C PHE A 526 9.62 -29.59 12.83
N GLU A 527 10.24 -28.43 13.10
CA GLU A 527 10.26 -27.32 12.15
C GLU A 527 11.00 -27.70 10.86
N GLU A 528 12.14 -28.39 10.98
CA GLU A 528 12.88 -28.91 9.84
C GLU A 528 12.09 -29.98 9.08
N ALA A 529 11.46 -30.93 9.81
CA ALA A 529 10.61 -31.96 9.22
C ALA A 529 9.46 -31.35 8.41
N MET A 530 8.74 -30.38 8.99
CA MET A 530 7.66 -29.67 8.32
C MET A 530 8.16 -28.82 7.14
N GLY A 531 9.31 -28.16 7.28
CA GLY A 531 9.95 -27.41 6.20
C GLY A 531 10.26 -28.30 5.00
N TRP A 532 10.82 -29.49 5.25
CA TRP A 532 11.11 -30.48 4.22
C TRP A 532 9.83 -31.02 3.57
N LEU A 533 8.84 -31.45 4.36
CA LEU A 533 7.56 -31.96 3.83
C LEU A 533 6.83 -30.93 2.96
N MET A 534 6.78 -29.68 3.40
CA MET A 534 6.18 -28.58 2.65
C MET A 534 6.97 -28.27 1.36
N GLY A 535 8.31 -28.33 1.42
CA GLY A 535 9.17 -28.19 0.25
C GLY A 535 8.90 -29.27 -0.80
N GLU A 536 8.81 -30.54 -0.37
CA GLU A 536 8.43 -31.65 -1.26
C GLU A 536 7.00 -31.49 -1.80
N ALA A 537 6.07 -30.92 -1.02
CA ALA A 537 4.67 -30.73 -1.44
C ALA A 537 4.52 -29.66 -2.53
N ARG A 538 5.36 -28.62 -2.46
CA ARG A 538 5.43 -27.55 -3.46
C ARG A 538 6.19 -27.97 -4.72
N ARG A 539 7.02 -29.01 -4.66
CA ARG A 539 7.79 -29.47 -5.83
C ARG A 539 6.83 -29.95 -6.94
N GLY A 540 6.96 -29.35 -8.11
CA GLY A 540 6.09 -29.64 -9.26
C GLY A 540 4.66 -29.09 -9.15
N LEU A 541 4.35 -28.32 -8.11
CA LEU A 541 3.09 -27.61 -7.96
C LEU A 541 3.22 -26.19 -8.50
N VAL A 542 2.43 -25.87 -9.52
CA VAL A 542 2.31 -24.50 -10.03
C VAL A 542 1.16 -23.82 -9.31
N ILE A 543 1.46 -22.74 -8.59
CA ILE A 543 0.48 -21.93 -7.86
C ILE A 543 0.31 -20.62 -8.62
N GLN A 544 -0.88 -20.42 -9.20
CA GLN A 544 -1.28 -19.16 -9.83
C GLN A 544 -2.25 -18.43 -8.90
N ARG A 545 -1.96 -17.17 -8.57
CA ARG A 545 -2.87 -16.31 -7.80
C ARG A 545 -3.67 -15.44 -8.78
N TYR A 546 -4.98 -15.38 -8.60
CA TYR A 546 -5.85 -14.47 -9.34
C TYR A 546 -5.96 -13.14 -8.60
N LYS A 547 -5.71 -12.02 -9.29
CA LYS A 547 -5.91 -10.67 -8.72
C LYS A 547 -7.27 -10.08 -9.08
N GLY A 548 -7.86 -10.52 -10.18
CA GLY A 548 -9.18 -10.12 -10.62
C GLY A 548 -9.86 -11.20 -11.45
N LEU A 549 -11.18 -11.10 -11.58
CA LEU A 549 -12.02 -11.98 -12.38
C LEU A 549 -11.62 -11.97 -13.86
N GLY A 550 -11.06 -10.84 -14.35
CA GLY A 550 -10.57 -10.70 -15.72
C GLY A 550 -9.33 -11.53 -16.05
N GLU A 551 -8.63 -12.08 -15.06
CA GLU A 551 -7.49 -12.97 -15.27
C GLU A 551 -7.91 -14.42 -15.56
N MET A 552 -9.21 -14.72 -15.42
CA MET A 552 -9.79 -16.01 -15.71
C MET A 552 -10.35 -16.04 -17.14
N ASN A 553 -10.02 -17.10 -17.87
CA ASN A 553 -10.67 -17.39 -19.15
C ASN A 553 -12.16 -17.73 -18.91
N PRO A 554 -13.05 -17.54 -19.90
CA PRO A 554 -14.49 -17.80 -19.75
C PRO A 554 -14.83 -19.18 -19.16
N GLU A 555 -14.16 -20.24 -19.61
CA GLU A 555 -14.36 -21.59 -19.07
C GLU A 555 -13.98 -21.69 -17.58
N GLN A 556 -12.86 -21.06 -17.18
CA GLN A 556 -12.43 -21.03 -15.78
C GLN A 556 -13.42 -20.24 -14.93
N LEU A 557 -13.88 -19.09 -15.43
CA LEU A 557 -14.86 -18.28 -14.72
C LEU A 557 -16.20 -19.02 -14.57
N TRP A 558 -16.62 -19.76 -15.60
CA TRP A 558 -17.76 -20.65 -15.54
C TRP A 558 -17.57 -21.71 -14.45
N GLU A 559 -16.54 -22.54 -14.57
CA GLU A 559 -16.27 -23.67 -13.66
C GLU A 559 -16.14 -23.26 -12.20
N THR A 560 -15.65 -22.05 -11.94
CA THR A 560 -15.32 -21.61 -10.58
C THR A 560 -16.40 -20.74 -9.94
N THR A 561 -17.04 -19.88 -10.72
CA THR A 561 -17.81 -18.74 -10.17
C THR A 561 -19.26 -18.72 -10.67
N MET A 562 -19.55 -19.28 -11.86
CA MET A 562 -20.89 -19.16 -12.47
C MET A 562 -21.68 -20.47 -12.50
N ASP A 563 -20.99 -21.62 -12.56
CA ASP A 563 -21.57 -22.97 -12.55
C ASP A 563 -22.38 -23.19 -11.25
N PRO A 564 -23.71 -23.43 -11.32
CA PRO A 564 -24.55 -23.64 -10.13
C PRO A 564 -24.10 -24.77 -9.21
N GLU A 565 -23.42 -25.79 -9.73
CA GLU A 565 -22.98 -26.95 -8.94
C GLU A 565 -21.67 -26.69 -8.18
N LYS A 566 -20.82 -25.79 -8.71
CA LYS A 566 -19.46 -25.55 -8.18
C LYS A 566 -19.30 -24.20 -7.50
N ARG A 567 -20.09 -23.20 -7.88
CA ARG A 567 -19.94 -21.83 -7.40
C ARG A 567 -20.17 -21.75 -5.90
N ARG A 568 -19.44 -20.84 -5.26
CA ARG A 568 -19.62 -20.47 -3.86
C ARG A 568 -20.24 -19.08 -3.82
N LEU A 569 -21.41 -18.97 -3.17
CA LEU A 569 -22.12 -17.71 -3.00
C LEU A 569 -22.29 -17.41 -1.51
N LEU A 570 -22.10 -16.16 -1.13
CA LEU A 570 -22.42 -15.65 0.20
C LEU A 570 -23.73 -14.86 0.12
N GLN A 571 -24.77 -15.31 0.81
CA GLN A 571 -26.02 -14.54 0.91
C GLN A 571 -25.82 -13.36 1.85
N VAL A 572 -26.19 -12.16 1.41
CA VAL A 572 -26.08 -10.93 2.21
C VAL A 572 -27.21 -10.89 3.21
N ARG A 573 -26.89 -10.66 4.49
CA ARG A 573 -27.88 -10.41 5.53
C ARG A 573 -28.03 -8.93 5.83
N VAL A 574 -29.09 -8.57 6.56
CA VAL A 574 -29.34 -7.18 6.96
C VAL A 574 -28.17 -6.64 7.79
N GLU A 575 -27.60 -7.46 8.68
CA GLU A 575 -26.46 -7.08 9.51
C GLU A 575 -25.21 -6.74 8.66
N ASP A 576 -24.98 -7.50 7.58
CA ASP A 576 -23.86 -7.26 6.65
C ASP A 576 -24.07 -5.93 5.90
N ALA A 577 -25.31 -5.64 5.52
CA ALA A 577 -25.68 -4.40 4.83
C ALA A 577 -25.56 -3.17 5.74
N VAL A 578 -25.94 -3.30 7.02
CA VAL A 578 -25.75 -2.27 8.06
C VAL A 578 -24.26 -2.03 8.30
N ALA A 579 -23.46 -3.10 8.44
CA ALA A 579 -22.01 -2.98 8.63
C ALA A 579 -21.34 -2.32 7.42
N ALA A 580 -21.77 -2.65 6.20
CA ALA A 580 -21.31 -2.00 4.98
C ALA A 580 -21.65 -0.50 4.96
N ASP A 581 -22.88 -0.11 5.34
CA ASP A 581 -23.28 1.30 5.45
C ASP A 581 -22.49 2.07 6.51
N ALA A 582 -22.23 1.46 7.67
CA ALA A 582 -21.44 2.07 8.75
C ALA A 582 -19.96 2.26 8.34
N LEU A 583 -19.35 1.24 7.73
CA LEU A 583 -17.99 1.32 7.17
C LEU A 583 -17.92 2.41 6.10
N PHE A 584 -18.93 2.48 5.23
CA PHE A 584 -19.00 3.45 4.16
C PHE A 584 -19.14 4.89 4.70
N THR A 585 -20.06 5.11 5.64
CA THR A 585 -20.27 6.41 6.32
C THR A 585 -19.00 6.86 7.04
N THR A 586 -18.28 5.94 7.68
CA THR A 586 -17.00 6.23 8.37
C THR A 586 -15.89 6.61 7.39
N LEU A 587 -15.75 5.86 6.29
CA LEU A 587 -14.66 6.05 5.33
C LEU A 587 -14.91 7.17 4.32
N MET A 588 -16.17 7.43 3.97
CA MET A 588 -16.57 8.34 2.89
C MET A 588 -17.42 9.52 3.35
N GLY A 589 -17.96 9.50 4.58
CA GLY A 589 -18.72 10.61 5.15
C GLY A 589 -17.91 11.90 5.35
N ASP A 590 -18.58 12.98 5.72
CA ASP A 590 -17.98 14.32 5.79
C ASP A 590 -17.12 14.55 7.04
N HIS A 591 -17.22 13.65 8.03
CA HIS A 591 -16.45 13.71 9.26
C HIS A 591 -15.04 13.12 9.06
N VAL A 592 -14.02 13.98 9.19
CA VAL A 592 -12.60 13.61 9.02
C VAL A 592 -12.08 12.77 10.17
N GLU A 593 -12.56 13.00 11.40
CA GLU A 593 -12.01 12.39 12.61
C GLU A 593 -12.28 10.87 12.72
N PRO A 594 -13.51 10.37 12.51
CA PRO A 594 -13.78 8.92 12.51
C PRO A 594 -12.99 8.17 11.43
N ARG A 595 -12.81 8.80 10.26
CA ARG A 595 -11.97 8.26 9.19
C ARG A 595 -10.50 8.15 9.60
N ARG A 596 -9.98 9.19 10.26
CA ARG A 596 -8.59 9.23 10.76
C ARG A 596 -8.37 8.15 11.82
N GLU A 597 -9.25 8.03 12.79
CA GLU A 597 -9.20 6.99 13.82
C GLU A 597 -9.28 5.58 13.23
N PHE A 598 -10.16 5.36 12.24
CA PHE A 598 -10.28 4.08 11.56
C PHE A 598 -8.98 3.72 10.84
N ILE A 599 -8.38 4.65 10.09
CA ILE A 599 -7.10 4.46 9.40
C ILE A 599 -5.97 4.21 10.41
N GLU A 600 -5.87 5.00 11.49
CA GLU A 600 -4.81 4.85 12.49
C GLU A 600 -4.91 3.50 13.24
N THR A 601 -6.13 3.06 13.56
CA THR A 601 -6.38 1.79 14.26
C THR A 601 -6.09 0.56 13.38
N HIS A 602 -6.40 0.65 12.08
CA HIS A 602 -6.24 -0.48 11.15
C HIS A 602 -4.96 -0.41 10.31
N ALA A 603 -4.20 0.69 10.34
CA ALA A 603 -2.93 0.83 9.61
C ALA A 603 -1.89 -0.24 9.98
N LEU A 604 -1.92 -0.73 11.23
CA LEU A 604 -1.00 -1.75 11.75
C LEU A 604 -1.47 -3.20 11.47
N SER A 605 -2.70 -3.40 10.97
CA SER A 605 -3.24 -4.72 10.60
C SER A 605 -3.16 -5.02 9.11
N VAL A 606 -2.88 -4.00 8.28
CA VAL A 606 -2.68 -4.18 6.83
C VAL A 606 -1.28 -4.74 6.55
N VAL A 607 -1.21 -6.07 6.43
CA VAL A 607 0.05 -6.80 6.14
C VAL A 607 0.34 -6.88 4.63
N ASN A 608 -0.62 -6.58 3.74
CA ASN A 608 -0.39 -6.54 2.29
C ASN A 608 -1.17 -5.38 1.63
N LEU A 609 -0.54 -4.21 1.58
CA LEU A 609 -0.79 -3.21 0.54
C LEU A 609 0.40 -3.32 -0.42
N ASP A 610 0.30 -4.19 -1.42
CA ASP A 610 1.34 -4.22 -2.46
C ASP A 610 1.18 -3.00 -3.38
N ILE A 611 2.30 -2.28 -3.49
CA ILE A 611 2.68 -1.31 -4.53
C ILE A 611 2.99 -2.06 -5.82
#